data_AF-A4S656-F1
#
_entry.id   AF-A4S656-F1
#
_cell.length_a   1.000
_cell.length_b   1.000
_cell.length_c   1.000
_cell.angle_alpha   90.00
_cell.angle_beta   90.00
_cell.angle_gamma   90.00
#
_symmetry.space_group_name_H-M   'P 1'
#
loop_
_entity.id
_entity.type
_entity.pdbx_description
1 polymer ?
#
loop_
_entity_poly.entity_id
_entity_poly.type
_entity_poly.pdbx_seq_one_letter_code
_entity_poly.pdbx_strand_id
1 'polypeptide(L)'
;IELFSVIMFTIEYVLRSLCCPNYRKFVRQPLNVVDLCAILPFYLEAIFPLSVSSLQIIRTIRLVRVLRIVRLGVKFGRLSIIGSSIRECIDMLLVSLAIGSVCTVIFSTLIYYAEHGDYVASLDIYARRTDSPYKSIPASFWWCMVTLMTVGYGDHVPATGWGKLVACLTMVTSVLLLALPISVIGTEF
;
A
#
# COMPACT_ATOMS: atom_id res chain seq x y z
N ILE A 1 26.49 -12.12 13.15
CA ILE A 1 26.28 -10.97 12.23
C ILE A 1 25.22 -10.02 12.79
N GLU A 2 23.99 -10.45 13.07
CA GLU A 2 22.93 -9.57 13.60
C GLU A 2 23.30 -8.85 14.90
N LEU A 3 23.87 -9.56 15.88
CA LEU A 3 24.30 -8.99 17.16
C LEU A 3 25.34 -7.86 16.98
N PHE A 4 26.36 -8.11 16.15
CA PHE A 4 27.40 -7.13 15.85
C PHE A 4 26.81 -5.88 15.19
N SER A 5 25.90 -6.05 14.22
CA SER A 5 25.21 -4.93 13.58
C SER A 5 24.36 -4.12 14.57
N VAL A 6 23.62 -4.79 15.47
CA VAL A 6 22.81 -4.10 16.49
C VAL A 6 23.68 -3.34 17.47
N ILE A 7 24.80 -3.89 17.91
CA ILE A 7 25.74 -3.21 18.82
C ILE A 7 26.29 -1.95 18.14
N MET A 8 26.83 -2.08 16.93
CA MET A 8 27.33 -0.93 16.16
C MET A 8 26.26 0.15 15.95
N PHE A 9 25.03 -0.26 15.64
CA PHE A 9 23.90 0.65 15.46
C PHE A 9 23.45 1.35 16.74
N THR A 10 23.52 0.66 17.87
CA THR A 10 23.20 1.23 19.17
C THR A 10 24.26 2.23 19.57
N ILE A 11 25.55 1.92 19.37
CA ILE A 11 26.66 2.85 19.59
C ILE A 11 26.49 4.10 18.73
N GLU A 12 26.23 3.94 17.43
CA GLU A 12 26.00 5.06 16.51
C GLU A 12 24.82 5.95 16.96
N TYR A 13 23.70 5.35 17.37
CA TYR A 13 22.52 6.08 17.85
C TYR A 13 22.80 6.83 19.16
N VAL A 14 23.47 6.17 20.12
CA VAL A 14 23.81 6.77 21.42
C VAL A 14 24.80 7.92 21.24
N LEU A 15 25.84 7.76 20.44
CA LEU A 15 26.80 8.85 20.16
C LEU A 15 26.11 10.05 19.52
N ARG A 16 25.24 9.84 18.52
CA ARG A 16 24.46 10.94 17.91
C ARG A 16 23.51 11.60 18.92
N SER A 17 22.90 10.82 19.81
CA SER A 17 22.02 11.32 20.85
C SER A 17 22.76 12.14 21.92
N LEU A 18 24.01 11.80 22.24
CA LEU A 18 24.82 12.53 23.22
C LEU A 18 25.44 13.81 22.63
N CYS A 19 25.80 13.79 21.35
CA CYS A 19 26.37 14.94 20.65
C CYS A 19 25.32 15.97 20.19
N CYS A 20 24.02 15.69 20.34
CA CYS A 20 22.98 16.59 19.87
C CYS A 20 22.64 17.70 20.90
N PRO A 21 22.41 18.95 20.47
CA PRO A 21 22.14 20.06 21.39
C PRO A 21 20.76 19.98 22.07
N ASN A 22 19.82 19.20 21.53
CA ASN A 22 18.45 19.06 22.05
C ASN A 22 17.92 17.63 21.90
N TYR A 23 18.05 16.82 22.94
CA TYR A 23 17.63 15.41 22.97
C TYR A 23 16.17 15.18 22.54
N ARG A 24 15.21 15.96 23.06
CA ARG A 24 13.79 15.80 22.73
C ARG A 24 13.49 16.05 21.25
N LYS A 25 14.21 16.99 20.62
CA LYS A 25 14.06 17.28 19.20
C LYS A 25 14.70 16.17 18.37
N PHE A 26 15.84 15.64 18.82
CA PHE A 26 16.54 14.52 18.18
C PHE A 26 15.66 13.26 18.11
N VAL A 27 15.07 12.81 19.22
CA VAL A 27 14.26 11.58 19.25
C VAL A 27 12.97 11.70 18.43
N ARG A 28 12.44 12.92 18.24
CA ARG A 28 11.23 13.16 17.42
C ARG A 28 11.49 13.29 15.93
N GLN A 29 12.75 13.38 15.48
CA GLN A 29 13.06 13.45 14.06
C GLN A 29 12.80 12.09 13.39
N PRO A 30 12.11 12.04 12.25
CA PRO A 30 11.67 10.80 11.62
C PRO A 30 12.82 9.83 11.31
N LEU A 31 13.98 10.35 10.90
CA LEU A 31 15.17 9.55 10.64
C LEU A 31 15.70 8.85 11.90
N ASN A 32 15.68 9.54 13.04
CA ASN A 32 16.13 8.97 14.31
C ASN A 32 15.09 8.01 14.92
N VAL A 33 13.79 8.23 14.63
CA VAL A 33 12.72 7.27 14.99
C VAL A 33 12.92 5.96 14.22
N VAL A 34 13.23 6.02 12.92
CA VAL A 34 13.55 4.83 12.12
C VAL A 34 14.78 4.10 12.66
N ASP A 35 15.83 4.83 13.03
CA ASP A 35 17.04 4.25 13.64
C ASP A 35 16.74 3.55 14.97
N LEU A 36 15.86 4.12 15.81
CA LEU A 36 15.41 3.51 17.06
C LEU A 36 14.57 2.24 16.80
N CYS A 37 13.58 2.31 15.91
CA CYS A 37 12.74 1.18 15.51
C CYS A 37 13.55 0.03 14.89
N ALA A 38 14.71 0.31 14.29
CA ALA A 38 15.60 -0.71 13.75
C ALA A 38 16.30 -1.53 14.85
N ILE A 39 16.70 -0.93 15.97
CA ILE A 39 17.38 -1.62 17.09
C ILE A 39 16.39 -2.24 18.09
N LEU A 40 15.20 -1.65 18.23
CA LEU A 40 14.17 -2.04 19.20
C LEU A 40 13.83 -3.55 19.23
N PRO A 41 13.65 -4.25 18.09
CA PRO A 41 13.23 -5.66 18.09
C PRO A 41 14.22 -6.58 18.82
N PHE A 42 15.53 -6.29 18.73
CA PHE A 42 16.55 -7.09 19.41
C PHE A 42 16.47 -6.95 20.93
N TYR A 43 16.27 -5.72 21.42
CA TYR A 43 16.15 -5.47 22.85
C TYR A 43 14.83 -6.02 23.43
N LEU A 44 13.73 -5.92 22.69
CA LEU A 44 12.45 -6.50 23.10
C LEU A 44 12.53 -8.04 23.20
N GLU A 45 13.15 -8.71 22.24
CA GLU A 45 13.34 -10.17 22.29
C GLU A 45 14.27 -10.60 23.44
N ALA A 46 15.26 -9.79 23.79
CA ALA A 46 16.17 -10.07 24.92
C ALA A 46 15.50 -9.88 26.29
N ILE A 47 14.57 -8.92 26.43
CA ILE A 47 13.90 -8.58 27.70
C ILE A 47 12.67 -9.47 27.96
N PHE A 48 12.00 -9.96 26.91
CA PHE A 48 10.81 -10.82 27.03
C PHE A 48 11.09 -12.29 26.62
N PRO A 49 11.99 -13.01 27.31
CA PRO A 49 12.13 -14.44 27.08
C PRO A 49 10.95 -15.17 27.73
N LEU A 50 10.19 -15.93 26.91
CA LEU A 50 9.49 -17.15 27.33
C LEU A 50 8.18 -16.98 28.14
N SER A 51 7.12 -16.46 27.51
CA SER A 51 5.74 -16.85 27.86
C SER A 51 4.99 -17.40 26.63
N VAL A 52 4.21 -18.46 26.78
CA VAL A 52 3.62 -19.21 25.66
C VAL A 52 2.61 -18.37 24.85
N SER A 53 1.98 -17.37 25.48
CA SER A 53 1.13 -16.35 24.84
C SER A 53 1.92 -15.24 24.14
N SER A 54 3.22 -15.10 24.43
CA SER A 54 4.11 -14.15 23.75
C SER A 54 4.67 -14.66 22.42
N LEU A 55 4.45 -15.93 22.04
CA LEU A 55 4.93 -16.48 20.75
C LEU A 55 4.32 -15.78 19.52
N GLN A 56 3.04 -15.39 19.58
CA GLN A 56 2.40 -14.61 18.50
C GLN A 56 2.97 -13.18 18.43
N ILE A 57 3.16 -12.53 19.58
CA ILE A 57 3.72 -11.18 19.68
C ILE A 57 5.18 -11.16 19.20
N ILE A 58 5.98 -12.16 19.58
CA ILE A 58 7.35 -12.35 19.11
C ILE A 58 7.38 -12.53 17.58
N ARG A 59 6.41 -13.24 16.99
CA ARG A 59 6.31 -13.39 15.53
C ARG A 59 6.01 -12.07 14.83
N THR A 60 5.17 -11.23 15.42
CA THR A 60 4.86 -9.87 14.91
C THR A 60 6.04 -8.91 15.08
N ILE A 61 6.80 -9.00 16.18
CA ILE A 61 8.02 -8.20 16.40
C ILE A 61 9.07 -8.46 15.31
N ARG A 62 9.11 -9.67 14.74
CA ARG A 62 10.00 -9.97 13.60
C ARG A 62 9.67 -9.15 12.35
N LEU A 63 8.41 -8.75 12.12
CA LEU A 63 8.05 -7.87 11.00
C LEU A 63 8.66 -6.47 11.16
N VAL A 64 8.84 -5.99 12.39
CA VAL A 64 9.49 -4.70 12.68
C VAL A 64 10.96 -4.71 12.19
N ARG A 65 11.60 -5.88 12.11
CA ARG A 65 12.96 -5.99 11.55
C ARG A 65 13.01 -5.61 10.05
N VAL A 66 11.90 -5.72 9.29
CA VAL A 66 11.82 -5.23 7.90
C VAL A 66 12.08 -3.73 7.83
N LEU A 67 11.71 -2.96 8.85
CA LEU A 67 11.97 -1.52 8.91
C LEU A 67 13.48 -1.18 8.91
N ARG A 68 14.36 -2.13 9.24
CA ARG A 68 15.82 -1.97 9.08
C ARG A 68 16.22 -1.68 7.63
N ILE A 69 15.43 -2.11 6.64
CA ILE A 69 15.66 -1.81 5.22
C ILE A 69 15.52 -0.31 4.92
N VAL A 70 14.65 0.39 5.65
CA VAL A 70 14.43 1.84 5.50
C VAL A 70 15.71 2.60 5.89
N ARG A 71 16.49 2.09 6.85
CA ARG A 71 17.78 2.67 7.23
C ARG A 71 18.81 2.59 6.10
N LEU A 72 18.79 1.56 5.25
CA LEU A 72 19.63 1.52 4.05
C LEU A 72 19.30 2.71 3.15
N GLY A 73 18.01 2.99 2.92
CA GLY A 73 17.56 4.16 2.14
C GLY A 73 17.94 5.51 2.75
N VAL A 74 17.91 5.62 4.08
CA VAL A 74 18.33 6.84 4.81
C VAL A 74 19.83 7.09 4.71
N LYS A 75 20.67 6.04 4.77
CA LYS A 75 22.14 6.17 4.68
C LYS A 75 22.61 6.78 3.35
N PHE A 76 21.84 6.64 2.28
CA PHE A 76 22.18 7.24 1.00
C PHE A 76 21.85 8.74 0.93
N GLY A 77 21.25 9.37 1.95
CA GLY A 77 20.82 10.79 1.90
C GLY A 77 19.69 11.09 0.91
N ARG A 78 19.38 10.14 0.02
CA ARG A 78 18.39 10.25 -1.06
C ARG A 78 16.95 10.14 -0.58
N LEU A 79 16.69 9.55 0.59
CA LEU A 79 15.33 9.47 1.13
C LEU A 79 14.76 10.84 1.54
N SER A 80 15.63 11.79 1.92
CA SER A 80 15.19 13.16 2.20
C SER A 80 14.75 13.88 0.92
N ILE A 81 15.41 13.60 -0.21
CA ILE A 81 15.07 14.16 -1.52
C ILE A 81 13.74 13.59 -2.01
N ILE A 82 13.56 12.27 -1.88
CA ILE A 82 12.28 11.61 -2.17
C ILE A 82 11.16 12.18 -1.28
N GLY A 83 11.45 12.44 0.00
CA GLY A 83 10.49 13.03 0.94
C GLY A 83 10.08 14.47 0.57
N SER A 84 11.00 15.31 0.08
CA SER A 84 10.67 16.64 -0.42
C SER A 84 9.85 16.57 -1.70
N SER A 85 10.24 15.72 -2.68
CA SER A 85 9.49 15.56 -3.93
C SER A 85 8.07 15.04 -3.69
N ILE A 86 7.88 14.10 -2.74
CA ILE A 86 6.53 13.64 -2.36
C ILE A 86 5.70 14.76 -1.74
N ARG A 87 6.30 15.59 -0.89
CA ARG A 87 5.58 16.72 -0.26
C ARG A 87 5.15 17.75 -1.31
N GLU A 88 5.99 17.98 -2.31
CA GLU A 88 5.72 18.89 -3.42
C GLU A 88 4.63 18.36 -4.34
N CYS A 89 4.61 17.04 -4.59
CA CYS A 89 3.60 16.39 -5.42
C CYS A 89 2.31 15.97 -4.68
N ILE A 90 2.20 16.20 -3.35
CA ILE A 90 1.15 15.56 -2.53
C ILE A 90 -0.26 15.98 -2.95
N ASP A 91 -0.46 17.25 -3.29
CA ASP A 91 -1.76 17.78 -3.68
C ASP A 91 -2.23 17.15 -5.00
N MET A 92 -1.32 16.99 -5.96
CA MET A 92 -1.61 16.31 -7.23
C MET A 92 -1.79 14.80 -7.06
N LEU A 93 -1.03 14.15 -6.16
CA LEU A 93 -1.22 12.74 -5.84
C LEU A 93 -2.60 12.49 -5.21
N LEU A 94 -3.04 13.38 -4.32
CA LEU A 94 -4.39 13.33 -3.73
C LEU A 94 -5.47 13.52 -4.78
N VAL A 95 -5.30 14.45 -5.74
CA VAL A 95 -6.26 14.64 -6.84
C VAL A 95 -6.33 13.40 -7.73
N SER A 96 -5.20 12.81 -8.12
CA SER A 96 -5.19 11.58 -8.95
C SER A 96 -5.83 10.39 -8.23
N LEU A 97 -5.59 10.24 -6.93
CA LEU A 97 -6.25 9.23 -6.11
C LEU A 97 -7.76 9.48 -5.99
N ALA A 98 -8.18 10.73 -5.84
CA ALA A 98 -9.60 11.10 -5.78
C ALA A 98 -10.31 10.77 -7.10
N ILE A 99 -9.73 11.13 -8.25
CA ILE A 99 -10.25 10.77 -9.57
C ILE A 99 -10.31 9.25 -9.74
N GLY A 100 -9.26 8.53 -9.32
CA GLY A 100 -9.21 7.06 -9.37
C GLY A 100 -10.30 6.40 -8.53
N SER A 101 -10.60 6.95 -7.36
CA SER A 101 -11.68 6.46 -6.50
C SER A 101 -13.06 6.65 -7.15
N VAL A 102 -13.30 7.80 -7.78
CA VAL A 102 -14.56 8.07 -8.50
C VAL A 102 -14.71 7.15 -9.70
N CYS A 103 -13.66 6.99 -10.51
CA CYS A 103 -13.65 6.03 -11.62
C CYS A 103 -13.94 4.60 -11.12
N THR A 104 -13.35 4.21 -9.99
CA THR A 104 -13.58 2.89 -9.38
C THR A 104 -15.05 2.69 -9.06
N VAL A 105 -15.72 3.65 -8.43
CA VAL A 105 -17.15 3.57 -8.13
C VAL A 105 -17.99 3.48 -9.41
N ILE A 106 -17.70 4.31 -10.41
CA ILE A 106 -18.45 4.34 -11.67
C ILE A 106 -18.33 3.01 -12.42
N PHE A 107 -17.11 2.55 -12.72
CA PHE A 107 -16.90 1.33 -13.50
C PHE A 107 -17.31 0.08 -12.73
N SER A 108 -17.17 0.06 -11.40
CA SER A 108 -17.67 -1.05 -10.57
C SER A 108 -19.20 -1.14 -10.57
N THR A 109 -19.89 0.01 -10.65
CA THR A 109 -21.34 0.05 -10.77
C THR A 109 -21.77 -0.43 -12.17
N LEU A 110 -21.09 0.04 -13.22
CA LEU A 110 -21.36 -0.38 -14.61
C LEU A 110 -21.14 -1.88 -14.80
N ILE A 111 -20.01 -2.43 -14.31
CA ILE A 111 -19.71 -3.85 -14.46
C ILE A 111 -20.66 -4.72 -13.64
N TYR A 112 -21.06 -4.25 -12.45
CA TYR A 112 -22.07 -4.92 -11.64
C TYR A 112 -23.38 -5.07 -12.41
N TYR A 113 -23.93 -3.97 -12.96
CA TYR A 113 -25.17 -4.05 -13.74
C TYR A 113 -25.02 -4.82 -15.05
N ALA A 114 -23.84 -4.80 -15.68
CA ALA A 114 -23.58 -5.58 -16.88
C ALA A 114 -23.43 -7.09 -16.62
N GLU A 115 -23.01 -7.50 -15.41
CA GLU A 115 -22.60 -8.87 -15.10
C GLU A 115 -23.37 -9.54 -13.94
N HIS A 116 -24.31 -8.86 -13.26
CA HIS A 116 -25.04 -9.46 -12.14
C HIS A 116 -26.00 -10.59 -12.56
N GLY A 117 -26.39 -10.68 -13.84
CA GLY A 117 -27.29 -11.73 -14.39
C GLY A 117 -28.72 -11.27 -14.68
N ASP A 118 -29.60 -12.18 -15.13
CA ASP A 118 -31.00 -11.88 -15.44
C ASP A 118 -31.90 -12.08 -14.21
N TYR A 119 -32.91 -11.22 -14.00
CA TYR A 119 -33.87 -11.39 -12.91
C TYR A 119 -34.83 -12.56 -13.23
N VAL A 120 -34.77 -13.63 -12.44
CA VAL A 120 -35.63 -14.80 -12.59
C VAL A 120 -36.85 -14.62 -11.69
N ALA A 121 -37.95 -14.14 -12.30
CA ALA A 121 -39.20 -13.83 -11.61
C ALA A 121 -39.84 -15.03 -10.87
N SER A 122 -39.49 -16.27 -11.22
CA SER A 122 -39.97 -17.47 -10.54
C SER A 122 -39.26 -17.79 -9.21
N LEU A 123 -38.09 -17.20 -8.95
CA LEU A 123 -37.30 -17.40 -7.73
C LEU A 123 -37.00 -16.09 -6.97
N ASP A 124 -37.44 -14.94 -7.48
CA ASP A 124 -37.17 -13.61 -6.92
C ASP A 124 -35.66 -13.33 -6.70
N ILE A 125 -34.82 -13.84 -7.61
CA ILE A 125 -33.36 -13.70 -7.56
C ILE A 125 -32.79 -13.39 -8.94
N TYR A 126 -31.65 -12.69 -8.98
CA TYR A 126 -30.86 -12.54 -10.19
C TYR A 126 -29.99 -13.79 -10.40
N ALA A 127 -30.14 -14.46 -11.54
CA ALA A 127 -29.44 -15.72 -11.82
C ALA A 127 -28.64 -15.67 -13.13
N ARG A 128 -27.49 -16.31 -13.10
CA ARG A 128 -26.63 -16.65 -14.24
C ARG A 128 -26.41 -18.16 -14.20
N ARG A 129 -26.05 -18.81 -15.32
CA ARG A 129 -25.77 -20.26 -15.37
C ARG A 129 -24.63 -20.72 -14.43
N THR A 130 -23.82 -19.79 -13.91
CA THR A 130 -22.65 -20.01 -13.02
C THR A 130 -22.57 -18.90 -11.97
N ASP A 131 -21.89 -19.13 -10.84
CA ASP A 131 -21.66 -18.11 -9.79
C ASP A 131 -20.97 -16.87 -10.39
N SER A 132 -21.55 -15.69 -10.23
CA SER A 132 -20.99 -14.44 -10.74
C SER A 132 -20.07 -13.83 -9.68
N PRO A 133 -18.83 -13.44 -10.02
CA PRO A 133 -17.93 -12.78 -9.07
C PRO A 133 -18.41 -11.36 -8.70
N TYR A 134 -19.34 -10.77 -9.47
CA TYR A 134 -19.87 -9.42 -9.30
C TYR A 134 -21.12 -9.40 -8.40
N LYS A 135 -20.98 -9.85 -7.14
CA LYS A 135 -22.10 -10.02 -6.20
C LYS A 135 -22.66 -8.72 -5.62
N SER A 136 -21.85 -7.67 -5.57
CA SER A 136 -22.23 -6.35 -5.08
C SER A 136 -21.29 -5.30 -5.68
N ILE A 137 -21.72 -4.03 -5.67
CA ILE A 137 -20.87 -2.92 -6.14
C ILE A 137 -19.50 -2.90 -5.42
N PRO A 138 -19.42 -3.04 -4.08
CA PRO A 138 -18.11 -3.13 -3.41
C PRO A 138 -17.30 -4.38 -3.77
N ALA A 139 -17.95 -5.52 -4.06
CA ALA A 139 -17.23 -6.71 -4.52
C ALA A 139 -16.59 -6.47 -5.91
N SER A 140 -17.27 -5.71 -6.77
CA SER A 140 -16.75 -5.30 -8.08
C SER A 140 -15.57 -4.32 -7.98
N PHE A 141 -15.33 -3.68 -6.83
CA PHE A 141 -14.18 -2.79 -6.63
C PHE A 141 -12.86 -3.52 -6.81
N TRP A 142 -12.79 -4.79 -6.40
CA TRP A 142 -11.59 -5.61 -6.58
C TRP A 142 -11.19 -5.71 -8.05
N TRP A 143 -12.13 -6.14 -8.91
CA TRP A 143 -11.90 -6.22 -10.34
C TRP A 143 -11.53 -4.86 -10.93
N CYS A 144 -12.30 -3.82 -10.58
CA CYS A 144 -12.07 -2.49 -11.12
C CYS A 144 -10.69 -1.94 -10.71
N MET A 145 -10.25 -2.10 -9.46
CA MET A 145 -8.92 -1.65 -9.02
C MET A 145 -7.81 -2.44 -9.71
N VAL A 146 -7.95 -3.75 -9.86
CA VAL A 146 -6.98 -4.61 -10.56
C VAL A 146 -6.84 -4.23 -12.03
N THR A 147 -7.94 -3.91 -12.71
CA THR A 147 -7.94 -3.43 -14.10
C THR A 147 -7.44 -2.00 -14.22
N LEU A 148 -7.83 -1.10 -13.30
CA LEU A 148 -7.41 0.30 -13.27
C LEU A 148 -5.92 0.45 -12.97
N MET A 149 -5.34 -0.46 -12.19
CA MET A 149 -3.89 -0.51 -11.93
C MET A 149 -3.14 -1.36 -12.96
N THR A 150 -3.81 -1.83 -14.03
CA THR A 150 -3.23 -2.64 -15.11
C THR A 150 -2.58 -3.96 -14.66
N VAL A 151 -2.96 -4.47 -13.48
CA VAL A 151 -2.39 -5.71 -12.90
C VAL A 151 -2.97 -6.93 -13.60
N GLY A 152 -4.30 -7.00 -13.76
CA GLY A 152 -4.98 -8.03 -14.54
C GLY A 152 -4.75 -9.47 -14.07
N TYR A 153 -5.04 -9.79 -12.80
CA TYR A 153 -4.87 -11.16 -12.27
C TYR A 153 -5.65 -12.24 -13.04
N GLY A 154 -6.78 -11.88 -13.67
CA GLY A 154 -7.59 -12.81 -14.48
C GLY A 154 -8.52 -13.72 -13.66
N ASP A 155 -8.64 -13.47 -12.36
CA ASP A 155 -9.55 -14.16 -11.45
C ASP A 155 -11.01 -13.75 -11.67
N HIS A 156 -11.26 -12.46 -11.91
CA HIS A 156 -12.57 -11.93 -12.31
C HIS A 156 -12.50 -11.41 -13.76
N VAL A 157 -13.33 -11.93 -14.65
CA VAL A 157 -13.37 -11.50 -16.06
C VAL A 157 -14.83 -11.40 -16.51
N PRO A 158 -15.26 -10.27 -17.13
CA PRO A 158 -16.62 -10.14 -17.62
C PRO A 158 -16.87 -11.05 -18.81
N ALA A 159 -18.00 -11.75 -18.79
CA ALA A 159 -18.36 -12.71 -19.83
C ALA A 159 -19.34 -12.12 -20.86
N THR A 160 -20.19 -11.16 -20.48
CA THR A 160 -21.18 -10.55 -21.39
C THR A 160 -20.51 -9.60 -22.39
N GLY A 161 -21.18 -9.36 -23.53
CA GLY A 161 -20.74 -8.35 -24.50
C GLY A 161 -20.68 -6.94 -23.89
N TRP A 162 -21.68 -6.58 -23.08
CA TRP A 162 -21.73 -5.29 -22.37
C TRP A 162 -20.62 -5.17 -21.32
N GLY A 163 -20.37 -6.22 -20.55
CA GLY A 163 -19.28 -6.24 -19.57
C GLY A 163 -17.91 -6.13 -20.23
N LYS A 164 -17.72 -6.74 -21.40
CA LYS A 164 -16.49 -6.57 -22.20
C LYS A 164 -16.33 -5.13 -22.72
N LEU A 165 -17.41 -4.48 -23.14
CA LEU A 165 -17.38 -3.07 -23.54
C LEU A 165 -16.98 -2.17 -22.35
N VAL A 166 -17.57 -2.39 -21.18
CA VAL A 166 -17.20 -1.69 -19.94
C VAL A 166 -15.74 -1.94 -19.57
N ALA A 167 -15.25 -3.18 -19.73
CA ALA A 167 -13.83 -3.50 -19.52
C ALA A 167 -12.91 -2.74 -20.46
N CYS A 168 -13.24 -2.65 -21.75
CA CYS A 168 -12.48 -1.86 -22.73
C CYS A 168 -12.40 -0.38 -22.31
N LEU A 169 -13.53 0.22 -21.92
CA LEU A 169 -13.55 1.60 -21.44
C LEU A 169 -12.71 1.78 -20.18
N THR A 170 -12.83 0.86 -19.22
CA THR A 170 -12.05 0.87 -17.97
C THR A 170 -10.55 0.82 -18.25
N MET A 171 -10.11 -0.03 -19.18
CA MET A 171 -8.70 -0.16 -19.60
C MET A 171 -8.17 1.11 -20.31
N VAL A 172 -9.00 1.80 -21.09
CA VAL A 172 -8.57 3.06 -21.72
C VAL A 172 -8.46 4.18 -20.67
N THR A 173 -9.45 4.29 -19.77
CA THR A 173 -9.42 5.28 -18.69
C THR A 173 -8.26 5.05 -17.72
N SER A 174 -7.88 3.80 -17.47
CA SER A 174 -6.77 3.48 -16.57
C SER A 174 -5.43 4.01 -17.05
N VAL A 175 -5.14 3.88 -18.35
CA VAL A 175 -3.89 4.40 -18.94
C VAL A 175 -3.80 5.92 -18.78
N LEU A 176 -4.91 6.63 -19.00
CA LEU A 176 -4.97 8.08 -18.81
C LEU A 176 -4.77 8.46 -17.33
N LEU A 177 -5.36 7.69 -16.42
CA LEU A 177 -5.30 7.97 -14.99
C LEU A 177 -3.90 7.75 -14.41
N LEU A 178 -3.22 6.68 -14.84
CA LEU A 178 -1.85 6.38 -14.41
C LEU A 178 -0.82 7.36 -15.00
N ALA A 179 -1.09 7.94 -16.17
CA ALA A 179 -0.21 8.91 -16.80
C ALA A 179 -0.05 10.20 -15.98
N LEU A 180 -1.09 10.63 -15.26
CA LEU A 180 -1.11 11.89 -14.49
C LEU A 180 -0.12 11.92 -13.31
N PRO A 181 -0.12 10.95 -12.37
CA PRO A 181 0.86 10.95 -11.28
C PRO A 181 2.28 10.66 -11.78
N ILE A 182 2.43 9.84 -12.82
CA ILE A 182 3.75 9.48 -13.35
C ILE A 182 4.45 10.70 -13.99
N SER A 183 3.73 11.50 -14.76
CA SER A 183 4.29 12.69 -15.41
C SER A 183 4.74 13.74 -14.39
N VAL A 184 3.92 14.00 -13.38
CA VAL A 184 4.19 14.98 -12.31
C VAL A 184 5.39 14.55 -11.47
N ILE A 185 5.43 13.28 -11.05
CA ILE A 185 6.58 12.77 -10.31
C ILE A 185 7.84 12.86 -11.19
N GLY A 186 7.73 12.55 -12.48
CA GLY A 186 8.86 12.64 -13.42
C GLY A 186 9.38 14.05 -13.68
N THR A 187 8.59 15.11 -13.46
CA THR A 187 9.05 16.50 -13.61
C THR A 187 9.74 17.05 -12.36
N GLU A 188 9.43 16.51 -11.18
CA GLU A 188 9.97 16.94 -9.88
C GLU A 188 11.19 16.12 -9.41
N PHE A 189 11.67 15.19 -10.24
CA PHE A 189 12.86 14.36 -10.03
C PHE A 189 14.01 14.78 -10.94
#